data_AF-A0A9W3DEC0-F1
#
_entry.id   AF-A0A9W3DEC0-F1
#
_cell.length_a   1.000
_cell.length_b   1.000
_cell.length_c   1.000
_cell.angle_alpha   90.00
_cell.angle_beta   90.00
_cell.angle_gamma   90.00
#
_symmetry.space_group_name_H-M   'P 1'
#
loop_
_entity.id
_entity.type
_entity.pdbx_description
1 polymer ?
#
loop_
_entity_poly.entity_id
_entity_poly.type
_entity_poly.pdbx_seq_one_letter_code
_entity_poly.pdbx_strand_id
1 'polypeptide(L)'
;MERVYTFAFSTRNFKKAASLFLDSISTFTMYEILLYETFIFYTVLTSIITLDRVSLKQKVVDAPEILTVLGKIPFLSEFLNSLYECQYKAFFSAFAGMAEQIKFDRYLNPHFRFYMREVRTVVYSQFLESYKSVMVDAMANAFGVSVDFIDQDEGAVTLHCSWEASLQDRQGCRCFGDKSS
;
A
#
# COMPACT_ATOMS: atom_id res chain seq x y z
N MET A 1 -23.03 -14.15 -0.88
CA MET A 1 -21.68 -13.62 -0.54
C MET A 1 -20.86 -13.32 -1.79
N GLU A 2 -20.85 -14.19 -2.79
CA GLU A 2 -20.02 -14.08 -4.02
C GLU A 2 -20.19 -12.78 -4.83
N ARG A 3 -21.41 -12.27 -5.01
CA ARG A 3 -21.65 -11.00 -5.73
C ARG A 3 -21.18 -9.76 -4.98
N VAL A 4 -20.97 -9.86 -3.66
CA VAL A 4 -20.57 -8.73 -2.83
C VAL A 4 -19.08 -8.43 -3.02
N TYR A 5 -18.24 -9.45 -3.19
CA TYR A 5 -16.79 -9.31 -3.39
C TYR A 5 -16.43 -8.66 -4.71
N THR A 6 -17.01 -9.16 -5.79
CA THR A 6 -16.82 -8.59 -7.14
C THR A 6 -17.39 -7.18 -7.24
N PHE A 7 -18.52 -6.92 -6.58
CA PHE A 7 -19.11 -5.59 -6.51
C PHE A 7 -18.26 -4.59 -5.70
N ALA A 8 -17.69 -5.00 -4.57
CA ALA A 8 -16.83 -4.13 -3.76
C ALA A 8 -15.55 -3.74 -4.51
N PHE A 9 -14.95 -4.68 -5.25
CA PHE A 9 -13.84 -4.39 -6.17
C PHE A 9 -14.26 -3.46 -7.31
N SER A 10 -15.39 -3.73 -7.96
CA SER A 10 -15.90 -2.94 -9.08
C SER A 10 -16.29 -1.51 -8.70
N THR A 11 -16.71 -1.29 -7.45
CA THR A 11 -17.13 0.03 -6.95
C THR A 11 -16.00 0.85 -6.31
N ARG A 12 -14.74 0.36 -6.37
CA ARG A 12 -13.53 0.99 -5.78
C ARG A 12 -13.63 1.23 -4.27
N ASN A 13 -14.54 0.57 -3.56
CA ASN A 13 -14.68 0.72 -2.11
C ASN A 13 -13.79 -0.29 -1.39
N PHE A 14 -12.48 -0.01 -1.39
CA PHE A 14 -11.48 -0.90 -0.80
C PHE A 14 -11.70 -1.11 0.70
N LYS A 15 -12.14 -0.07 1.43
CA LYS A 15 -12.33 -0.13 2.88
C LYS A 15 -13.40 -1.15 3.29
N LYS A 16 -14.54 -1.14 2.59
CA LYS A 16 -15.60 -2.13 2.80
C LYS A 16 -15.21 -3.51 2.27
N ALA A 17 -14.44 -3.56 1.17
CA ALA A 17 -13.94 -4.82 0.63
C ALA A 17 -13.02 -5.53 1.64
N ALA A 18 -12.05 -4.82 2.21
CA ALA A 18 -11.07 -5.37 3.14
C ALA A 18 -11.73 -5.98 4.39
N SER A 19 -12.71 -5.31 4.99
CA SER A 19 -13.42 -5.87 6.16
C SER A 19 -14.15 -7.16 5.80
N LEU A 20 -14.84 -7.19 4.66
CA LEU A 20 -15.57 -8.38 4.21
C LEU A 20 -14.63 -9.53 3.88
N PHE A 21 -13.49 -9.24 3.23
CA PHE A 21 -12.49 -10.24 2.90
C PHE A 21 -11.89 -10.87 4.16
N LEU A 22 -11.47 -10.05 5.13
CA LEU A 22 -10.91 -10.51 6.40
C LEU A 22 -11.89 -11.41 7.17
N ASP A 23 -13.17 -11.03 7.24
CA ASP A 23 -14.20 -11.82 7.95
C ASP A 23 -14.48 -13.17 7.27
N SER A 24 -14.20 -13.28 5.97
CA SER A 24 -14.50 -14.48 5.17
C SER A 24 -13.30 -15.37 4.88
N ILE A 25 -12.10 -15.05 5.40
CA ILE A 25 -10.92 -15.94 5.31
C ILE A 25 -11.21 -17.31 5.94
N SER A 26 -11.84 -17.32 7.11
CA SER A 26 -12.11 -18.53 7.89
C SER A 26 -13.24 -19.40 7.33
N THR A 27 -14.13 -18.81 6.50
CA THR A 27 -15.34 -19.47 5.97
C THR A 27 -15.28 -19.66 4.45
N PHE A 28 -14.11 -19.48 3.84
CA PHE A 28 -13.95 -19.59 2.39
C PHE A 28 -14.18 -21.02 1.89
N THR A 29 -15.23 -21.22 1.12
CA THR A 29 -15.60 -22.53 0.53
C THR A 29 -15.87 -22.46 -0.98
N MET A 30 -15.61 -21.31 -1.60
CA MET A 30 -16.04 -20.99 -2.97
C MET A 30 -14.91 -21.18 -3.99
N TYR A 31 -14.51 -22.44 -4.19
CA TYR A 31 -13.45 -22.84 -5.12
C TYR A 31 -13.85 -22.80 -6.61
N GLU A 32 -15.13 -22.56 -6.90
CA GLU A 32 -15.64 -22.56 -8.28
C GLU A 32 -15.30 -21.29 -9.07
N ILE A 33 -15.05 -20.17 -8.37
CA ILE A 33 -14.84 -18.86 -9.00
C ILE A 33 -13.40 -18.39 -8.82
N LEU A 34 -12.80 -18.65 -7.65
CA LEU A 34 -11.44 -18.22 -7.31
C LEU A 34 -10.73 -19.34 -6.54
N LEU A 35 -9.44 -19.55 -6.87
CA LEU A 35 -8.59 -20.36 -6.02
C LEU A 35 -8.36 -19.63 -4.69
N TYR A 36 -8.19 -20.40 -3.63
CA TYR A 36 -7.90 -19.87 -2.30
C TYR A 36 -6.67 -18.95 -2.29
N GLU A 37 -5.65 -19.26 -3.09
CA GLU A 37 -4.43 -18.47 -3.21
C GLU A 37 -4.70 -17.07 -3.77
N THR A 38 -5.53 -16.98 -4.82
CA THR A 38 -5.95 -15.70 -5.40
C THR A 38 -6.86 -14.91 -4.46
N PHE A 39 -7.69 -15.59 -3.67
CA PHE A 39 -8.53 -14.95 -2.66
C PHE A 39 -7.70 -14.31 -1.54
N ILE A 40 -6.71 -15.03 -1.01
CA ILE A 40 -5.79 -14.50 -0.01
C ILE A 40 -4.97 -13.34 -0.59
N PHE A 41 -4.50 -13.46 -1.83
CA PHE A 41 -3.81 -12.38 -2.53
C PHE A 41 -4.64 -11.08 -2.55
N TYR A 42 -5.90 -11.14 -2.97
CA TYR A 42 -6.79 -9.98 -2.97
C TYR A 42 -7.05 -9.42 -1.56
N THR A 43 -7.14 -10.30 -0.57
CA THR A 43 -7.34 -9.88 0.83
C THR A 43 -6.13 -9.08 1.32
N VAL A 44 -4.92 -9.56 1.05
CA VAL A 44 -3.68 -8.86 1.38
C VAL A 44 -3.61 -7.50 0.65
N LEU A 45 -3.82 -7.47 -0.67
CA LEU A 45 -3.77 -6.22 -1.45
C LEU A 45 -4.73 -5.15 -0.91
N THR A 46 -5.97 -5.54 -0.62
CA THR A 46 -6.99 -4.61 -0.09
C THR A 46 -6.73 -4.21 1.35
N SER A 47 -6.15 -5.10 2.17
CA SER A 47 -5.79 -4.81 3.56
C SER A 47 -4.68 -3.74 3.67
N ILE A 48 -3.71 -3.73 2.76
CA ILE A 48 -2.58 -2.78 2.77
C ILE A 48 -3.04 -1.34 2.52
N ILE A 49 -4.04 -1.14 1.65
CA ILE A 49 -4.57 0.20 1.37
C ILE A 49 -5.43 0.73 2.52
N THR A 50 -6.06 -0.16 3.29
CA THR A 50 -7.20 0.20 4.14
C THR A 50 -6.89 0.18 5.63
N LEU A 51 -5.95 -0.67 6.05
CA LEU A 51 -5.58 -0.85 7.44
C LEU A 51 -4.35 -0.03 7.79
N ASP A 52 -4.32 0.46 9.02
CA ASP A 52 -3.16 1.06 9.65
C ASP A 52 -2.14 -0.02 10.07
N ARG A 53 -0.89 0.40 10.35
CA ARG A 53 0.23 -0.50 10.69
C ARG A 53 -0.08 -1.48 11.83
N VAL A 54 -0.87 -1.06 12.83
CA VAL A 54 -1.21 -1.90 13.99
C VAL A 54 -2.22 -2.98 13.60
N SER A 55 -3.29 -2.59 12.91
CA SER A 55 -4.31 -3.52 12.42
C SER A 55 -3.77 -4.48 11.36
N LEU A 56 -2.84 -4.03 10.51
CA LEU A 56 -2.19 -4.86 9.49
C LEU A 56 -1.43 -6.02 10.13
N LYS A 57 -0.68 -5.75 11.21
CA LYS A 57 0.05 -6.80 11.93
C LYS A 57 -0.90 -7.85 12.49
N GLN A 58 -1.90 -7.41 13.25
CA GLN A 58 -2.82 -8.30 13.95
C GLN A 58 -3.66 -9.16 12.99
N LYS A 59 -4.09 -8.59 11.86
CA LYS A 59 -5.03 -9.25 10.95
C LYS A 59 -4.38 -9.97 9.79
N VAL A 60 -3.14 -9.61 9.42
CA VAL A 60 -2.48 -10.11 8.21
C VAL A 60 -1.17 -10.81 8.51
N VAL A 61 -0.29 -10.20 9.30
CA VAL A 61 1.05 -10.75 9.59
C VAL A 61 0.97 -11.92 10.56
N ASP A 62 0.13 -11.80 11.60
CA ASP A 62 -0.01 -12.82 12.64
C ASP A 62 -1.04 -13.91 12.27
N ALA A 63 -1.75 -13.78 11.14
CA ALA A 63 -2.80 -14.71 10.72
C ALA A 63 -2.19 -15.98 10.07
N PRO A 64 -2.33 -17.17 10.69
CA PRO A 64 -1.72 -18.40 10.21
C PRO A 64 -2.27 -18.84 8.85
N GLU A 65 -3.54 -18.54 8.55
CA GLU A 65 -4.18 -18.86 7.27
C GLU A 65 -3.46 -18.15 6.11
N ILE A 66 -3.06 -16.89 6.32
CA ILE A 66 -2.37 -16.09 5.32
C ILE A 66 -0.90 -16.54 5.20
N LEU A 67 -0.23 -16.80 6.32
CA LEU A 67 1.17 -17.26 6.35
C LEU A 67 1.40 -18.57 5.56
N THR A 68 0.46 -19.51 5.62
CA THR A 68 0.57 -20.78 4.87
C THR A 68 0.53 -20.59 3.35
N VAL A 69 -0.20 -19.58 2.88
CA VAL A 69 -0.35 -19.25 1.46
C VAL A 69 0.74 -18.30 0.99
N LEU A 70 1.23 -17.43 1.87
CA LEU A 70 2.34 -16.52 1.60
C LEU A 70 3.60 -17.23 1.13
N GLY A 71 3.88 -18.43 1.64
CA GLY A 71 5.02 -19.24 1.18
C GLY A 71 4.90 -19.76 -0.25
N LYS A 72 3.69 -19.77 -0.83
CA LYS A 72 3.44 -20.27 -2.19
C LYS A 72 3.50 -19.19 -3.25
N ILE A 73 3.17 -17.94 -2.90
CA ILE A 73 3.15 -16.81 -3.82
C ILE A 73 4.50 -16.09 -3.72
N PRO A 74 5.30 -16.04 -4.79
CA PRO A 74 6.58 -15.34 -4.76
C PRO A 74 6.34 -13.83 -4.55
N PHE A 75 7.29 -13.16 -3.88
CA PHE A 75 7.30 -11.71 -3.60
C PHE A 75 6.28 -11.19 -2.57
N LEU A 76 5.18 -11.90 -2.30
CA LEU A 76 4.14 -11.41 -1.39
C LEU A 76 4.61 -11.34 0.08
N SER A 77 5.40 -12.32 0.53
CA SER A 77 5.97 -12.36 1.87
C SER A 77 7.01 -11.26 2.08
N GLU A 78 7.91 -11.08 1.10
CA GLU A 78 8.92 -10.02 1.09
C GLU A 78 8.26 -8.64 1.05
N PHE A 79 7.19 -8.48 0.28
CA PHE A 79 6.41 -7.24 0.21
C PHE A 79 5.79 -6.84 1.56
N LEU A 80 5.19 -7.80 2.29
CA LEU A 80 4.61 -7.53 3.61
C LEU A 80 5.69 -7.26 4.67
N ASN A 81 6.73 -8.10 4.71
CA ASN A 81 7.79 -7.98 5.72
C ASN A 81 8.61 -6.70 5.51
N SER A 82 8.93 -6.34 4.26
CA SER A 82 9.67 -5.10 3.95
C SER A 82 8.89 -3.84 4.33
N LEU A 83 7.56 -3.84 4.17
CA LEU A 83 6.71 -2.74 4.64
C LEU A 83 6.71 -2.63 6.17
N TYR A 84 6.71 -3.77 6.88
CA TYR A 84 6.73 -3.81 8.33
C TYR A 84 8.07 -3.37 8.93
N GLU A 85 9.18 -3.84 8.35
CA GLU A 85 10.56 -3.51 8.73
C GLU A 85 11.00 -2.11 8.24
N CYS A 86 10.15 -1.41 7.48
CA CYS A 86 10.43 -0.12 6.86
C CYS A 86 11.64 -0.15 5.89
N GLN A 87 11.83 -1.27 5.18
CA GLN A 87 12.85 -1.44 4.15
C GLN A 87 12.30 -1.10 2.76
N TYR A 88 12.29 0.19 2.42
CA TYR A 88 11.60 0.63 1.21
C TYR A 88 12.23 0.17 -0.12
N LYS A 89 13.55 -0.04 -0.18
CA LYS A 89 14.22 -0.54 -1.39
C LYS A 89 13.73 -1.95 -1.78
N ALA A 90 13.74 -2.86 -0.80
CA ALA A 90 13.25 -4.22 -0.97
C ALA A 90 11.75 -4.22 -1.29
N PHE A 91 10.99 -3.34 -0.63
CA PHE A 91 9.57 -3.15 -0.91
C PHE A 91 9.30 -2.77 -2.37
N PHE A 92 10.00 -1.77 -2.93
CA PHE A 92 9.80 -1.36 -4.32
C PHE A 92 10.19 -2.47 -5.33
N SER A 93 11.22 -3.26 -5.01
CA SER A 93 11.61 -4.43 -5.81
C SER A 93 10.52 -5.51 -5.80
N ALA A 94 10.04 -5.91 -4.62
CA ALA A 94 8.96 -6.88 -4.48
C ALA A 94 7.64 -6.36 -5.09
N PHE A 95 7.37 -5.07 -4.95
CA PHE A 95 6.20 -4.41 -5.52
C PHE A 95 6.22 -4.42 -7.05
N ALA A 96 7.39 -4.24 -7.69
CA ALA A 96 7.51 -4.34 -9.13
C ALA A 96 7.17 -5.75 -9.63
N GLY A 97 7.66 -6.80 -8.94
CA GLY A 97 7.31 -8.18 -9.26
C GLY A 97 5.82 -8.49 -9.07
N MET A 98 5.20 -7.95 -8.02
CA MET A 98 3.76 -8.06 -7.81
C MET A 98 2.93 -7.27 -8.83
N ALA A 99 3.41 -6.11 -9.25
CA ALA A 99 2.71 -5.25 -10.21
C ALA A 99 2.50 -5.96 -11.57
N GLU A 100 3.45 -6.81 -11.99
CA GLU A 100 3.27 -7.64 -13.18
C GLU A 100 2.12 -8.62 -13.02
N GLN A 101 2.03 -9.32 -11.88
CA GLN A 101 0.92 -10.25 -11.60
C GLN A 101 -0.44 -9.54 -11.65
N ILE A 102 -0.54 -8.38 -10.99
CA ILE A 102 -1.78 -7.57 -10.95
C ILE A 102 -2.17 -7.08 -12.35
N LYS A 103 -1.20 -6.83 -13.24
CA LYS A 103 -1.44 -6.39 -14.60
C LYS A 103 -2.01 -7.50 -15.48
N PHE A 104 -1.60 -8.74 -15.28
CA PHE A 104 -2.14 -9.90 -16.02
C PHE A 104 -3.50 -10.36 -15.49
N ASP A 105 -3.89 -9.96 -14.28
CA ASP A 105 -5.19 -10.30 -13.70
C ASP A 105 -6.36 -9.57 -14.36
N ARG A 106 -7.34 -10.34 -14.83
CA ARG A 106 -8.54 -9.83 -15.51
C ARG A 106 -9.36 -8.85 -14.66
N TYR A 107 -9.44 -9.06 -13.36
CA TYR A 107 -10.28 -8.26 -12.45
C TYR A 107 -9.56 -7.02 -11.89
N LEU A 108 -8.24 -7.09 -11.70
CA LEU A 108 -7.44 -6.01 -11.12
C LEU A 108 -6.90 -5.03 -12.17
N ASN A 109 -6.68 -5.48 -13.41
CA ASN A 109 -6.11 -4.66 -14.47
C ASN A 109 -6.82 -3.29 -14.65
N PRO A 110 -8.17 -3.19 -14.68
CA PRO A 110 -8.85 -1.90 -14.79
C PRO A 110 -8.56 -0.93 -13.63
N HIS A 111 -8.20 -1.47 -12.46
CA HIS A 111 -7.94 -0.72 -11.24
C HIS A 111 -6.44 -0.60 -10.93
N PHE A 112 -5.56 -1.14 -11.78
CA PHE A 112 -4.11 -1.20 -11.57
C PHE A 112 -3.49 0.18 -11.30
N ARG A 113 -3.84 1.19 -12.09
CA ARG A 113 -3.32 2.56 -11.93
C ARG A 113 -3.71 3.17 -10.59
N PHE A 114 -4.95 2.92 -10.16
CA PHE A 114 -5.45 3.39 -8.88
C PHE A 114 -4.72 2.68 -7.74
N TYR A 115 -4.60 1.35 -7.81
CA TYR A 115 -3.89 0.55 -6.83
C TYR A 115 -2.43 1.01 -6.65
N MET A 116 -1.70 1.23 -7.75
CA MET A 116 -0.32 1.70 -7.66
C MET A 116 -0.19 3.06 -6.98
N ARG A 117 -1.12 3.99 -7.25
CA ARG A 117 -1.12 5.30 -6.61
C ARG A 117 -1.36 5.18 -5.11
N GLU A 118 -2.37 4.42 -4.70
CA GLU A 118 -2.74 4.27 -3.29
C GLU A 118 -1.63 3.61 -2.47
N VAL A 119 -1.01 2.54 -2.98
CA VAL A 119 0.09 1.87 -2.28
C VAL A 119 1.27 2.81 -2.07
N ARG A 120 1.65 3.60 -3.09
CA ARG A 120 2.71 4.60 -2.95
C ARG A 120 2.36 5.66 -1.92
N THR A 121 1.14 6.17 -1.93
CA THR A 121 0.63 7.13 -0.94
C THR A 121 0.79 6.59 0.48
N VAL A 122 0.40 5.33 0.74
CA VAL A 122 0.53 4.70 2.07
C VAL A 122 1.99 4.56 2.50
N VAL A 123 2.88 4.18 1.58
CA VAL A 123 4.31 4.01 1.87
C VAL A 123 4.98 5.34 2.17
N TYR A 124 4.66 6.37 1.39
CA TYR A 124 5.17 7.72 1.61
C TYR A 124 4.64 8.33 2.91
N SER A 125 3.36 8.13 3.24
CA SER A 125 2.83 8.62 4.52
C SER A 125 3.49 7.91 5.71
N GLN A 126 3.69 6.59 5.63
CA GLN A 126 4.39 5.82 6.66
C GLN A 126 5.83 6.31 6.85
N PHE A 127 6.53 6.64 5.76
CA PHE A 127 7.87 7.20 5.83
C PHE A 127 7.86 8.59 6.50
N LEU A 128 7.03 9.52 6.03
CA LEU A 128 6.94 10.88 6.57
C LEU A 128 6.47 10.92 8.03
N GLU A 129 5.65 9.96 8.48
CA GLU A 129 5.24 9.87 9.88
C GLU A 129 6.40 9.51 10.83
N SER A 130 7.40 8.77 10.33
CA SER A 130 8.55 8.35 11.13
C SER A 130 9.64 9.42 11.30
N TYR A 131 9.64 10.47 10.47
CA TYR A 131 10.65 11.53 10.48
C TYR A 131 10.02 12.89 10.75
N LYS A 132 10.64 13.72 11.60
CA LYS A 132 10.13 15.05 11.95
C LYS A 132 10.38 16.12 10.86
N SER A 133 11.42 15.94 10.06
CA SER A 133 11.80 16.79 8.92
C SER A 133 12.65 15.95 7.97
N VAL A 134 12.38 16.00 6.67
CA VAL A 134 13.09 15.19 5.68
C VAL A 134 13.51 16.05 4.48
N MET A 135 14.73 15.85 4.00
CA MET A 135 15.17 16.38 2.71
C MET A 135 14.83 15.38 1.60
N VAL A 136 14.40 15.88 0.44
CA VAL A 136 14.00 15.05 -0.71
C VAL A 136 15.14 14.11 -1.16
N ASP A 137 16.40 14.53 -1.02
CA ASP A 137 17.57 13.69 -1.31
C ASP A 137 17.68 12.46 -0.39
N ALA A 138 17.38 12.62 0.90
CA ALA A 138 17.40 11.52 1.86
C ALA A 138 16.23 10.55 1.59
N MET A 139 15.08 11.10 1.17
CA MET A 139 13.92 10.34 0.73
C MET A 139 14.26 9.49 -0.51
N ALA A 140 14.83 10.10 -1.55
CA ALA A 140 15.30 9.43 -2.76
C ALA A 140 16.26 8.27 -2.46
N ASN A 141 17.24 8.51 -1.58
CA ASN A 141 18.21 7.51 -1.17
C ASN A 141 17.60 6.34 -0.37
N ALA A 142 16.59 6.61 0.46
CA ALA A 142 15.89 5.58 1.23
C ALA A 142 15.02 4.69 0.32
N PHE A 143 14.39 5.27 -0.68
CA PHE A 143 13.55 4.58 -1.65
C PHE A 143 14.35 3.91 -2.78
N GLY A 144 15.57 4.35 -3.04
CA GLY A 144 16.38 3.86 -4.18
C GLY A 144 15.88 4.36 -5.53
N VAL A 145 15.22 5.52 -5.56
CA VAL A 145 14.70 6.18 -6.77
C VAL A 145 15.38 7.54 -6.96
N SER A 146 15.33 8.11 -8.17
CA SER A 146 15.86 9.45 -8.42
C SER A 146 14.97 10.53 -7.80
N VAL A 147 15.55 11.69 -7.50
CA VAL A 147 14.83 12.87 -7.00
C VAL A 147 13.78 13.32 -8.03
N ASP A 148 14.14 13.33 -9.31
CA ASP A 148 13.22 13.65 -10.41
C ASP A 148 11.99 12.75 -10.45
N PHE A 149 12.12 11.48 -10.02
CA PHE A 149 11.00 10.55 -9.97
C PHE A 149 10.04 10.87 -8.82
N ILE A 150 10.56 11.33 -7.68
CA ILE A 150 9.73 11.74 -6.53
C ILE A 150 8.98 13.04 -6.86
N ASP A 151 9.66 13.99 -7.51
CA ASP A 151 9.05 15.27 -7.91
C ASP A 151 7.96 15.10 -8.99
N GLN A 152 8.08 14.08 -9.84
CA GLN A 152 7.06 13.75 -10.83
C GLN A 152 5.89 12.92 -10.26
N ASP A 153 6.05 12.29 -9.09
CA ASP A 153 5.00 11.47 -8.51
C ASP A 153 3.97 12.34 -7.78
N GLU A 154 2.83 12.58 -8.43
CA GLU A 154 1.72 13.39 -7.90
C GLU A 154 1.26 12.94 -6.49
N GLY A 155 1.39 11.65 -6.16
CA GLY A 155 1.05 11.12 -4.83
C GLY A 155 2.03 11.56 -3.75
N ALA A 156 3.34 11.55 -4.05
CA ALA A 156 4.37 12.01 -3.13
C ALA A 156 4.27 13.52 -2.91
N VAL A 157 4.09 14.29 -3.99
CA VAL A 157 3.97 15.75 -3.93
C VAL A 157 2.76 16.20 -3.12
N THR A 158 1.59 15.58 -3.34
CA THR A 158 0.37 15.93 -2.60
C THR A 158 0.52 15.67 -1.09
N LEU A 159 1.11 14.53 -0.73
CA LEU A 159 1.38 14.18 0.67
C LEU A 159 2.45 15.06 1.30
N HIS A 160 3.52 15.37 0.57
CA HIS A 160 4.58 16.27 1.04
C HIS A 160 4.01 17.65 1.37
N CYS A 161 3.26 18.25 0.45
CA CYS A 161 2.60 19.55 0.68
C CYS A 161 1.60 19.50 1.85
N SER A 162 0.82 18.42 1.98
CA SER A 162 -0.13 18.25 3.10
C SER A 162 0.57 18.06 4.45
N TRP A 163 1.72 17.39 4.46
CA TRP A 163 2.52 17.14 5.65
C TRP A 163 3.28 18.40 6.09
N GLU A 164 3.88 19.14 5.15
CA GLU A 164 4.47 20.46 5.38
C GLU A 164 3.42 21.44 5.93
N ALA A 165 2.23 21.48 5.33
CA ALA A 165 1.12 22.29 5.85
C ALA A 165 0.72 21.91 7.28
N SER A 166 0.75 20.62 7.64
CA SER A 166 0.46 20.14 8.99
C SER A 166 1.57 20.46 10.01
N LEU A 167 2.83 20.54 9.57
CA LEU A 167 3.95 21.02 10.38
C LEU A 167 3.84 22.53 10.67
N GLN A 168 3.46 23.31 9.65
CA GLN A 168 3.22 24.75 9.76
C GLN A 168 2.04 25.12 10.69
N ASP A 169 1.13 24.18 10.96
CA ASP A 169 -0.03 24.38 11.85
C ASP A 169 0.27 23.93 13.30
N ARG A 170 1.17 22.95 13.49
CA ARG A 170 1.67 22.52 14.82
C ARG A 170 2.77 23.39 15.39
N GLN A 171 3.54 24.04 14.54
CA GLN A 171 4.44 25.13 14.93
C GLN A 171 3.78 26.41 14.47
N GLY A 172 3.34 27.28 15.38
CA GLY A 172 3.00 28.67 15.04
C GLY A 172 4.22 29.48 14.56
N CYS A 173 4.95 28.96 13.58
CA CYS A 173 6.15 29.51 12.98
C CYS A 173 5.95 29.43 11.47
N ARG A 174 5.54 30.57 10.91
CA ARG A 174 5.68 30.87 9.49
C ARG A 174 7.16 30.78 9.13
N CYS A 175 7.52 29.80 8.32
CA CYS A 175 8.69 29.89 7.46
C CYS A 175 8.22 29.72 6.02
N PHE A 176 7.79 30.82 5.41
CA PHE A 176 7.96 31.01 3.98
C PHE A 176 8.79 32.28 3.84
N GLY A 177 10.11 32.09 3.94
CA GLY A 177 11.07 33.09 3.49
C GLY A 177 11.03 33.09 1.97
N ASP A 178 10.78 34.26 1.43
CA ASP A 178 10.85 34.61 0.01
C ASP A 178 12.03 33.92 -0.69
N LYS A 179 11.75 33.30 -1.82
CA LYS A 179 12.73 33.22 -2.90
C LYS A 179 12.38 34.24 -3.96
N SER A 180 13.36 35.13 -4.19
CA SER A 180 13.84 35.61 -5.49
C SER A 180 13.60 37.09 -5.85
N SER A 181 14.77 37.74 -6.03
CA SER A 181 15.10 38.98 -6.75
C SER A 181 15.04 40.29 -5.98
#